data_AF-A0A1F8WYV2-F1
#
_entry.id   AF-A0A1F8WYV2-F1
#
_cell.length_a   1.000
_cell.length_b   1.000
_cell.length_c   1.000
_cell.angle_alpha   90.00
_cell.angle_beta   90.00
_cell.angle_gamma   90.00
#
_symmetry.space_group_name_H-M   'P 1'
#
loop_
_entity.id
_entity.type
_entity.pdbx_description
1 polymer ?
#
loop_
_entity_poly.entity_id
_entity_poly.type
_entity_poly.pdbx_seq_one_letter_code
_entity_poly.pdbx_strand_id
1 'polypeptide(L)'
;MPDIEALAAKLLKDISALPEERMRLALLCRTLAALAPEDSARLLDAVYNRDIKDRQASIVRSLMVDDDAVQGLLGDAAYNSIYLAALRGGLTRISRLFTGYEPHKKGVSGYEEEEFIRMEHLTLGERRALSKSQLKTRIDMLLSDPDPVVIGNLLDNPRITEAEVLKIASKRPNSGRILKLVALHPKWSKRYEVAKAVTLNPYTLPRVSIALIEKMLTQDLSAISEDGTIHPEVREIAKDLLLKRGKKGKRKGQ
;
A
#
# COMPACT_ATOMS: atom_id res chain seq x y z
N MET A 1 7.44 31.86 4.53
CA MET A 1 7.01 30.50 4.21
C MET A 1 8.23 29.72 3.74
N PRO A 2 8.44 28.48 4.21
CA PRO A 2 9.56 27.67 3.75
C PRO A 2 9.40 27.33 2.26
N ASP A 3 10.52 27.18 1.55
CA ASP A 3 10.52 26.67 0.18
C ASP A 3 10.26 25.15 0.22
N ILE A 4 8.99 24.78 0.02
CA ILE A 4 8.52 23.40 0.08
C ILE A 4 9.16 22.53 -1.01
N GLU A 5 9.44 23.08 -2.19
CA GLU A 5 10.04 22.31 -3.29
C GLU A 5 11.50 21.99 -3.01
N ALA A 6 12.26 22.94 -2.45
CA ALA A 6 13.62 22.70 -1.98
C ALA A 6 13.65 21.69 -0.83
N LEU A 7 12.72 21.79 0.13
CA LEU A 7 12.57 20.82 1.21
C LEU A 7 12.23 19.42 0.69
N ALA A 8 11.32 19.30 -0.27
CA ALA A 8 10.97 18.03 -0.90
C ALA A 8 12.20 17.41 -1.57
N ALA A 9 12.92 18.16 -2.40
CA ALA A 9 14.13 17.68 -3.06
C ALA A 9 15.20 17.19 -2.06
N LYS A 10 15.40 17.93 -0.97
CA LYS A 10 16.32 17.55 0.10
C LYS A 10 15.87 16.27 0.79
N LEU A 11 14.60 16.18 1.21
CA LEU A 11 14.03 15.01 1.87
C LEU A 11 14.16 13.75 1.01
N LEU A 12 13.84 13.85 -0.28
CA LEU A 12 13.94 12.76 -1.25
C LEU A 12 15.39 12.24 -1.36
N LYS A 13 16.36 13.16 -1.41
CA LYS A 13 17.78 12.82 -1.41
C LYS A 13 18.20 12.10 -0.12
N ASP A 14 17.88 12.68 1.03
CA ASP A 14 18.29 12.16 2.33
C ASP A 14 17.65 10.78 2.62
N ILE A 15 16.36 10.60 2.32
CA ILE A 15 15.67 9.31 2.45
C ILE A 15 16.30 8.26 1.52
N SER A 16 16.61 8.63 0.27
CA SER A 16 17.19 7.66 -0.68
C SER A 16 18.59 7.19 -0.30
N ALA A 17 19.35 7.98 0.47
CA ALA A 17 20.70 7.66 0.93
C ALA A 17 20.73 6.70 2.13
N LEU A 18 19.64 6.62 2.90
CA LEU A 18 19.56 5.73 4.06
C LEU A 18 19.42 4.26 3.64
N PRO A 19 20.11 3.31 4.27
CA PRO A 19 20.09 1.90 3.85
C PRO A 19 18.80 1.18 4.27
N GLU A 20 18.32 1.45 5.49
CA GLU A 20 17.22 0.73 6.10
C GLU A 20 15.88 1.47 6.03
N GLU A 21 14.81 0.72 5.80
CA GLU A 21 13.45 1.26 5.72
C GLU A 21 13.02 1.95 7.02
N ARG A 22 13.38 1.38 8.18
CA ARG A 22 13.09 1.97 9.49
C ARG A 22 13.73 3.35 9.67
N MET A 23 14.98 3.51 9.24
CA MET A 23 15.69 4.79 9.29
C MET A 23 15.02 5.82 8.37
N ARG A 24 14.61 5.39 7.16
CA ARG A 24 13.89 6.23 6.20
C ARG A 24 12.55 6.71 6.75
N LEU A 25 11.78 5.81 7.34
CA LEU A 25 10.51 6.12 7.97
C LEU A 25 10.69 7.10 9.14
N ALA A 26 11.66 6.84 10.02
CA ALA A 26 11.98 7.73 11.14
C ALA A 26 12.38 9.14 10.67
N LEU A 27 13.19 9.25 9.62
CA LEU A 27 13.53 10.54 9.02
C LEU A 27 12.29 11.25 8.47
N LEU A 28 11.44 10.56 7.70
CA LEU A 28 10.20 11.11 7.16
C LEU A 28 9.30 11.67 8.27
N CYS A 29 8.97 10.85 9.28
CA CYS A 29 8.09 11.26 10.38
C CYS A 29 8.69 12.41 11.20
N ARG A 30 10.01 12.37 11.47
CA ARG A 30 10.69 13.48 12.16
C ARG A 30 10.60 14.78 11.37
N THR A 31 10.79 14.73 10.05
CA THR A 31 10.65 15.92 9.19
C THR A 31 9.21 16.45 9.20
N LEU A 32 8.21 15.57 9.09
CA LEU A 32 6.80 15.97 9.12
C LEU A 32 6.39 16.55 10.49
N ALA A 33 6.92 16.02 11.58
CA ALA A 33 6.63 16.50 12.93
C ALA A 33 7.31 17.85 13.24
N ALA A 34 8.42 18.18 12.57
CA ALA A 34 9.17 19.42 12.77
C ALA A 34 8.60 20.63 12.01
N LEU A 35 7.67 20.40 11.07
CA LEU A 35 7.05 21.45 10.25
C LEU A 35 5.67 21.81 10.78
N ALA A 36 5.18 22.99 10.40
CA ALA A 36 3.77 23.32 10.59
C ALA A 36 2.89 22.31 9.82
N PRO A 37 1.70 21.92 10.34
CA PRO A 37 0.86 20.91 9.70
C PRO A 37 0.52 21.21 8.23
N GLU A 38 0.31 22.48 7.89
CA GLU A 38 0.07 22.95 6.53
C GLU A 38 1.27 22.70 5.61
N ASP A 39 2.49 22.93 6.11
CA ASP A 39 3.72 22.74 5.35
C ASP A 39 4.05 21.24 5.21
N SER A 40 3.75 20.41 6.20
CA SER A 40 3.83 18.95 6.11
C SER A 40 2.87 18.38 5.06
N ALA A 41 1.63 18.87 5.03
CA ALA A 41 0.67 18.46 4.00
C ALA A 41 1.13 18.87 2.59
N ARG A 42 1.67 20.09 2.44
CA ARG A 42 2.24 20.57 1.16
C ARG A 42 3.51 19.81 0.76
N LEU A 43 4.35 19.43 1.72
CA LEU A 43 5.55 18.62 1.47
C LEU A 43 5.17 17.24 0.92
N LEU A 44 4.17 16.59 1.52
CA LEU A 44 3.63 15.34 1.01
C LEU A 44 3.01 15.54 -0.38
N ASP A 45 2.25 16.62 -0.61
CA ASP A 45 1.69 16.92 -1.92
C ASP A 45 2.77 17.12 -2.99
N ALA A 46 3.86 17.85 -2.66
CA ALA A 46 5.01 18.03 -3.54
C ALA A 46 5.65 16.68 -3.91
N VAL A 47 5.83 15.76 -2.95
CA VAL A 47 6.32 14.39 -3.20
C VAL A 47 5.35 13.59 -4.09
N TYR A 48 4.06 13.65 -3.81
CA TYR A 48 3.04 12.91 -4.57
C TYR A 48 2.79 13.50 -5.97
N ASN A 49 3.15 14.76 -6.23
CA ASN A 49 3.07 15.38 -7.55
C ASN A 49 4.30 15.10 -8.45
N ARG A 50 5.39 14.54 -7.89
CA ARG A 50 6.56 14.08 -8.68
C ARG A 50 6.18 13.00 -9.69
N ASP A 51 7.02 12.83 -10.71
CA ASP A 51 6.80 11.79 -11.72
C ASP A 51 6.69 10.39 -11.08
N ILE A 52 5.90 9.52 -11.70
CA ILE A 52 5.73 8.13 -11.24
C ILE A 52 7.04 7.34 -11.33
N LYS A 53 7.91 7.68 -12.30
CA LYS A 53 9.22 7.08 -12.52
C LYS A 53 10.30 7.64 -11.59
N ASP A 54 9.99 8.67 -10.80
CA ASP A 54 10.90 9.21 -9.80
C ASP A 54 11.13 8.17 -8.70
N ARG A 55 12.31 7.56 -8.71
CA ARG A 55 12.70 6.51 -7.78
C ARG A 55 12.71 7.01 -6.33
N GLN A 56 13.13 8.26 -6.09
CA GLN A 56 13.20 8.79 -4.73
C GLN A 56 11.79 9.04 -4.19
N ALA A 57 10.92 9.64 -5.01
CA ALA A 57 9.53 9.85 -4.63
C ALA A 57 8.79 8.52 -4.40
N SER A 58 9.09 7.49 -5.21
CA SER A 58 8.54 6.15 -5.01
C SER A 58 8.91 5.54 -3.66
N ILE A 59 10.10 5.81 -3.13
CA ILE A 59 10.50 5.32 -1.79
C ILE A 59 9.62 5.96 -0.72
N VAL A 60 9.43 7.28 -0.77
CA VAL A 60 8.57 7.97 0.21
C VAL A 60 7.12 7.51 0.13
N ARG A 61 6.57 7.34 -1.09
CA ARG A 61 5.21 6.82 -1.27
C ARG A 61 5.04 5.41 -0.68
N SER A 62 6.06 4.55 -0.77
CA SER A 62 5.99 3.22 -0.14
C SER A 62 6.00 3.28 1.39
N LEU A 63 6.69 4.25 2.00
CA LEU A 63 6.70 4.42 3.46
C LEU A 63 5.31 4.80 3.99
N MET A 64 4.53 5.56 3.21
CA MET A 64 3.18 5.98 3.57
C MET A 64 2.14 4.84 3.49
N VAL A 65 2.50 3.65 3.00
CA VAL A 65 1.60 2.49 2.96
C VAL A 65 1.37 1.92 4.37
N ASP A 66 2.37 1.99 5.25
CA ASP A 66 2.28 1.48 6.62
C ASP A 66 1.80 2.57 7.59
N ASP A 67 0.49 2.77 7.64
CA ASP A 67 -0.15 3.80 8.45
C ASP A 67 0.07 3.63 9.95
N ASP A 68 0.04 2.39 10.45
CA ASP A 68 0.32 2.08 11.87
C ASP A 68 1.74 2.55 12.26
N ALA A 69 2.72 2.30 11.40
CA ALA A 69 4.10 2.71 11.64
C ALA A 69 4.29 4.22 11.51
N VAL A 70 3.62 4.86 10.52
CA VAL A 70 3.62 6.32 10.38
C VAL A 70 2.97 6.98 11.60
N GLN A 71 1.77 6.54 11.99
CA GLN A 71 1.04 7.07 13.13
C GLN A 71 1.80 6.85 14.45
N GLY A 72 2.37 5.67 14.65
CA GLY A 72 3.16 5.36 15.84
C GLY A 72 4.41 6.23 16.01
N LEU A 73 5.08 6.60 14.91
CA LEU A 73 6.27 7.46 14.95
C LEU A 73 5.95 8.96 14.97
N LEU A 74 4.86 9.36 14.33
CA LEU A 74 4.46 10.76 14.24
C LEU A 74 3.68 11.21 15.49
N GLY A 75 2.93 10.30 16.10
CA GLY A 75 2.01 10.56 17.20
C GLY A 75 0.64 11.07 16.73
N ASP A 76 -0.41 10.77 17.49
CA ASP A 76 -1.80 11.05 17.11
C ASP A 76 -2.08 12.54 16.85
N ALA A 77 -1.51 13.43 17.66
CA ALA A 77 -1.72 14.87 17.53
C ALA A 77 -1.17 15.43 16.21
N ALA A 78 0.08 15.08 15.88
CA ALA A 78 0.70 15.49 14.61
C ALA A 78 -0.01 14.83 13.42
N TYR A 79 -0.39 13.56 13.54
CA TYR A 79 -1.10 12.85 12.48
C TYR A 79 -2.44 13.50 12.13
N ASN A 80 -3.26 13.76 13.14
CA ASN A 80 -4.58 14.38 12.96
C ASN A 80 -4.47 15.83 12.49
N SER A 81 -3.48 16.60 12.98
CA SER A 81 -3.29 17.98 12.54
C SER A 81 -2.87 18.08 11.08
N ILE A 82 -1.99 17.18 10.59
CA ILE A 82 -1.62 17.12 9.16
C ILE A 82 -2.82 16.74 8.30
N TYR A 83 -3.63 15.77 8.73
CA TYR A 83 -4.87 15.42 8.06
C TYR A 83 -5.82 16.61 7.90
N LEU A 84 -6.09 17.33 9.00
CA LEU A 84 -6.96 18.51 8.99
C LEU A 84 -6.38 19.64 8.14
N ALA A 85 -5.06 19.84 8.16
CA ALA A 85 -4.40 20.83 7.33
C ALA A 85 -4.50 20.49 5.83
N ALA A 86 -4.34 19.20 5.46
CA ALA A 86 -4.54 18.74 4.10
C ALA A 86 -5.98 18.98 3.62
N LEU A 87 -6.98 18.71 4.47
CA LEU A 87 -8.39 19.01 4.17
C LEU A 87 -8.63 20.51 3.96
N ARG A 88 -8.19 21.35 4.89
CA ARG A 88 -8.33 22.82 4.80
C ARG A 88 -7.63 23.40 3.57
N GLY A 89 -6.49 22.82 3.20
CA GLY A 89 -5.73 23.22 2.01
C GLY A 89 -6.27 22.68 0.70
N GLY A 90 -7.37 21.90 0.69
CA GLY A 90 -7.90 21.28 -0.52
C GLY A 90 -6.99 20.20 -1.11
N LEU A 91 -6.04 19.67 -0.32
CA LEU A 91 -5.09 18.64 -0.73
C LEU A 91 -5.75 17.26 -0.59
N THR A 92 -6.80 17.01 -1.36
CA THR A 92 -7.66 15.81 -1.26
C THR A 92 -6.89 14.50 -1.36
N ARG A 93 -5.84 14.45 -2.20
CA ARG A 93 -4.98 13.27 -2.30
C ARG A 93 -4.30 12.97 -0.98
N ILE A 94 -3.77 14.00 -0.32
CA ILE A 94 -3.01 13.86 0.91
C ILE A 94 -3.93 13.55 2.08
N SER A 95 -5.09 14.21 2.20
CA SER A 95 -6.03 13.92 3.28
C SER A 95 -6.46 12.45 3.31
N ARG A 96 -6.70 11.85 2.14
CA ARG A 96 -7.03 10.42 1.98
C ARG A 96 -5.91 9.46 2.41
N LEU A 97 -4.66 9.91 2.44
CA LEU A 97 -3.55 9.13 3.00
C LEU A 97 -3.60 9.03 4.51
N PHE A 98 -4.48 9.78 5.20
CA PHE A 98 -4.64 9.76 6.66
C PHE A 98 -6.01 9.25 7.10
N THR A 99 -6.86 8.78 6.17
CA THR A 99 -8.17 8.20 6.50
C THR A 99 -8.09 6.71 6.80
N GLY A 100 -8.66 6.28 7.92
CA GLY A 100 -8.74 4.87 8.35
C GLY A 100 -10.00 4.15 7.86
N TYR A 101 -10.33 4.26 6.57
CA TYR A 101 -11.52 3.59 6.04
C TYR A 101 -11.40 2.07 6.11
N GLU A 102 -12.49 1.40 6.50
CA GLU A 102 -12.61 -0.05 6.39
C GLU A 102 -12.63 -0.49 4.91
N PRO A 103 -12.28 -1.75 4.60
CA PRO A 103 -12.43 -2.29 3.25
C PRO A 103 -13.88 -2.22 2.75
N HIS A 104 -14.07 -2.07 1.43
CA HIS A 104 -15.42 -1.98 0.84
C HIS A 104 -16.25 -3.24 1.08
N LYS A 105 -15.60 -4.41 1.05
CA LYS A 105 -16.19 -5.68 1.50
C LYS A 105 -15.51 -6.13 2.80
N LYS A 106 -16.30 -6.45 3.83
CA LYS A 106 -15.79 -7.15 5.02
C LYS A 106 -15.49 -8.59 4.65
N GLY A 107 -14.22 -8.97 4.67
CA GLY A 107 -13.79 -10.34 4.47
C GLY A 107 -14.08 -11.13 5.72
N VAL A 108 -14.82 -12.24 5.60
CA VAL A 108 -14.77 -13.28 6.62
C VAL A 108 -13.44 -13.98 6.43
N SER A 109 -12.52 -13.86 7.39
CA SER A 109 -11.30 -14.66 7.38
C SER A 109 -11.68 -16.09 7.75
N GLY A 110 -11.84 -16.92 6.72
CA GLY A 110 -12.13 -18.33 6.83
C GLY A 110 -11.63 -19.04 5.58
N TYR A 111 -11.45 -20.34 5.69
CA TYR A 111 -11.29 -21.18 4.50
C TYR A 111 -12.62 -21.23 3.73
N GLU A 112 -12.57 -21.41 2.41
CA GLU A 112 -13.72 -21.95 1.69
C GLU A 112 -14.01 -23.36 2.26
N GLU A 113 -15.26 -23.84 2.25
CA GLU A 113 -15.64 -25.10 2.92
C GLU A 113 -14.72 -26.28 2.55
N GLU A 114 -14.30 -26.37 1.28
CA GLU A 114 -13.38 -27.42 0.80
C GLU A 114 -11.94 -27.27 1.31
N GLU A 115 -11.44 -26.04 1.46
CA GLU A 115 -10.13 -25.78 2.07
C GLU A 115 -10.17 -25.99 3.58
N PHE A 116 -11.31 -25.69 4.22
CA PHE A 116 -11.52 -25.89 5.64
C PHE A 116 -11.37 -27.37 5.97
N ILE A 117 -12.07 -28.24 5.22
CA ILE A 117 -12.01 -29.69 5.39
C ILE A 117 -10.59 -30.23 5.24
N ARG A 118 -9.79 -29.70 4.29
CA ARG A 118 -8.39 -30.12 4.11
C ARG A 118 -7.48 -29.71 5.26
N MET A 119 -7.78 -28.58 5.91
CA MET A 119 -6.94 -27.96 6.93
C MET A 119 -7.45 -28.18 8.35
N GLU A 120 -8.64 -28.79 8.51
CA GLU A 120 -9.34 -29.01 9.78
C GLU A 120 -8.51 -29.82 10.78
N HIS A 121 -7.63 -30.69 10.28
CA HIS A 121 -6.76 -31.54 11.11
C HIS A 121 -5.45 -30.87 11.53
N LEU A 122 -5.13 -29.66 11.04
CA LEU A 122 -3.88 -28.97 11.33
C LEU A 122 -4.09 -27.81 12.31
N THR A 123 -3.43 -27.91 13.46
CA THR A 123 -3.33 -26.82 14.42
C THR A 123 -2.62 -25.61 13.82
N LEU A 124 -2.86 -24.41 14.38
CA LEU A 124 -2.16 -23.20 13.96
C LEU A 124 -0.63 -23.33 14.06
N GLY A 125 -0.14 -24.05 15.08
CA GLY A 125 1.29 -24.32 15.25
C GLY A 125 1.86 -25.16 14.11
N GLU A 126 1.14 -26.19 13.68
CA GLU A 126 1.55 -27.03 12.54
C GLU A 126 1.51 -26.27 11.23
N ARG A 127 0.47 -25.46 10.97
CA ARG A 127 0.41 -24.62 9.77
C ARG A 127 1.57 -23.62 9.70
N ARG A 128 1.93 -23.02 10.83
CA ARG A 128 3.13 -22.16 10.95
C ARG A 128 4.43 -22.94 10.69
N ALA A 129 4.56 -24.16 11.19
CA ALA A 129 5.72 -24.99 10.89
C ALA A 129 5.79 -25.36 9.40
N LEU A 130 4.66 -25.74 8.79
CA LEU A 130 4.55 -26.11 7.38
C LEU A 130 4.85 -24.94 6.43
N SER A 131 4.48 -23.71 6.80
CA SER A 131 4.77 -22.50 6.00
C SER A 131 6.26 -22.26 5.75
N LYS A 132 7.13 -22.86 6.56
CA LYS A 132 8.60 -22.79 6.45
C LYS A 132 9.19 -23.97 5.68
N SER A 133 8.36 -24.86 5.15
CA SER A 133 8.82 -26.06 4.45
C SER A 133 9.51 -25.73 3.13
N GLN A 134 10.42 -26.61 2.70
CA GLN A 134 11.05 -26.59 1.38
C GLN A 134 10.22 -27.33 0.32
N LEU A 135 9.19 -28.09 0.73
CA LEU A 135 8.35 -28.85 -0.19
C LEU A 135 7.26 -27.95 -0.78
N LYS A 136 7.23 -27.88 -2.11
CA LYS A 136 6.33 -26.99 -2.84
C LYS A 136 4.85 -27.27 -2.56
N THR A 137 4.48 -28.55 -2.49
CA THR A 137 3.12 -29.00 -2.16
C THR A 137 2.63 -28.47 -0.82
N ARG A 138 3.50 -28.35 0.18
CA ARG A 138 3.15 -27.81 1.52
C ARG A 138 2.95 -26.30 1.49
N ILE A 139 3.69 -25.58 0.66
CA ILE A 139 3.51 -24.14 0.42
C ILE A 139 2.18 -23.89 -0.29
N ASP A 140 1.93 -24.65 -1.36
CA ASP A 140 0.75 -24.48 -2.20
C ASP A 140 -0.56 -24.76 -1.42
N MET A 141 -0.51 -25.67 -0.46
CA MET A 141 -1.63 -25.97 0.44
C MET A 141 -1.98 -24.79 1.37
N LEU A 142 -1.03 -23.92 1.68
CA LEU A 142 -1.19 -22.84 2.67
C LEU A 142 -1.45 -21.47 2.06
N LEU A 143 -1.50 -21.33 0.73
CA LEU A 143 -1.67 -20.03 0.06
C LEU A 143 -2.96 -19.30 0.44
N SER A 144 -3.93 -20.07 0.93
CA SER A 144 -5.25 -19.61 1.33
C SER A 144 -5.43 -19.49 2.84
N ASP A 145 -4.39 -19.73 3.65
CA ASP A 145 -4.51 -19.73 5.11
C ASP A 145 -5.04 -18.39 5.62
N PRO A 146 -6.08 -18.39 6.48
CA PRO A 146 -6.68 -17.17 7.01
C PRO A 146 -5.79 -16.45 8.05
N ASP A 147 -4.76 -17.12 8.59
CA ASP A 147 -3.87 -16.55 9.60
C ASP A 147 -2.76 -15.70 8.96
N PRO A 148 -2.68 -14.39 9.29
CA PRO A 148 -1.66 -13.51 8.71
C PRO A 148 -0.21 -13.92 9.04
N VAL A 149 0.03 -14.64 10.14
CA VAL A 149 1.40 -15.09 10.50
C VAL A 149 1.84 -16.24 9.59
N VAL A 150 0.91 -17.15 9.25
CA VAL A 150 1.17 -18.21 8.26
C VAL A 150 1.50 -17.58 6.91
N ILE A 151 0.67 -16.66 6.42
CA ILE A 151 0.94 -15.97 5.15
C ILE A 151 2.25 -15.18 5.21
N GLY A 152 2.54 -14.48 6.31
CA GLY A 152 3.81 -13.78 6.49
C GLY A 152 5.01 -14.71 6.30
N ASN A 153 5.01 -15.87 6.97
CA ASN A 153 6.07 -16.87 6.80
C ASN A 153 6.17 -17.40 5.36
N LEU A 154 5.04 -17.56 4.68
CA LEU A 154 5.03 -17.96 3.26
C LEU A 154 5.70 -16.91 2.39
N LEU A 155 5.43 -15.62 2.60
CA LEU A 155 6.02 -14.53 1.80
C LEU A 155 7.56 -14.48 1.94
N ASP A 156 8.09 -14.85 3.10
CA ASP A 156 9.52 -14.97 3.39
C ASP A 156 10.13 -16.31 2.94
N ASN A 157 9.32 -17.30 2.55
CA ASN A 157 9.81 -18.63 2.19
C ASN A 157 10.65 -18.57 0.89
N PRO A 158 11.87 -19.13 0.86
CA PRO A 158 12.74 -19.08 -0.32
C PRO A 158 12.18 -19.80 -1.55
N ARG A 159 11.23 -20.73 -1.37
CA ARG A 159 10.57 -21.48 -2.44
C ARG A 159 9.30 -20.82 -2.96
N ILE A 160 8.83 -19.73 -2.33
CA ILE A 160 7.68 -18.99 -2.83
C ILE A 160 8.07 -18.17 -4.07
N THR A 161 7.17 -18.17 -5.05
CA THR A 161 7.30 -17.51 -6.33
C THR A 161 6.24 -16.43 -6.47
N GLU A 162 6.43 -15.56 -7.45
CA GLU A 162 5.44 -14.52 -7.78
C GLU A 162 4.07 -15.12 -8.10
N ALA A 163 4.02 -16.32 -8.70
CA ALA A 163 2.77 -16.99 -9.05
C ALA A 163 1.92 -17.31 -7.80
N GLU A 164 2.53 -17.77 -6.71
CA GLU A 164 1.77 -18.02 -5.47
C GLU A 164 1.39 -16.74 -4.75
N VAL A 165 2.27 -15.73 -4.78
CA VAL A 165 1.95 -14.43 -4.18
C VAL A 165 0.79 -13.76 -4.92
N LEU A 166 0.69 -13.92 -6.23
CA LEU A 166 -0.46 -13.47 -7.00
C LEU A 166 -1.75 -14.21 -6.62
N LYS A 167 -1.69 -15.52 -6.33
CA LYS A 167 -2.83 -16.28 -5.80
C LYS A 167 -3.28 -15.72 -4.44
N ILE A 168 -2.35 -15.47 -3.52
CA ILE A 168 -2.62 -14.84 -2.22
C ILE A 168 -3.28 -13.46 -2.42
N ALA A 169 -2.68 -12.59 -3.22
CA ALA A 169 -3.14 -11.22 -3.44
C ALA A 169 -4.51 -11.15 -4.15
N SER A 170 -4.79 -12.11 -5.04
CA SER A 170 -6.03 -12.15 -5.83
C SER A 170 -7.18 -12.90 -5.15
N LYS A 171 -6.93 -13.61 -4.04
CA LYS A 171 -7.96 -14.35 -3.29
C LYS A 171 -9.10 -13.43 -2.86
N ARG A 172 -10.34 -13.89 -3.01
CA ARG A 172 -11.58 -13.19 -2.62
C ARG A 172 -12.57 -14.24 -2.10
N PRO A 173 -13.07 -14.16 -0.84
CA PRO A 173 -12.72 -13.18 0.18
C PRO A 173 -11.29 -13.32 0.69
N ASN A 174 -10.72 -12.22 1.18
CA ASN A 174 -9.41 -12.22 1.82
C ASN A 174 -9.38 -11.21 2.97
N SER A 175 -8.43 -11.37 3.89
CA SER A 175 -8.22 -10.46 5.00
C SER A 175 -7.48 -9.20 4.55
N GLY A 176 -7.99 -8.03 4.92
CA GLY A 176 -7.28 -6.77 4.72
C GLY A 176 -5.89 -6.77 5.37
N ARG A 177 -5.68 -7.51 6.46
CA ARG A 177 -4.36 -7.69 7.10
C ARG A 177 -3.39 -8.47 6.22
N ILE A 178 -3.86 -9.54 5.57
CA ILE A 178 -3.05 -10.32 4.62
C ILE A 178 -2.67 -9.46 3.40
N LEU A 179 -3.64 -8.72 2.85
CA LEU A 179 -3.41 -7.83 1.72
C LEU A 179 -2.43 -6.70 2.07
N LYS A 180 -2.53 -6.14 3.30
CA LYS A 180 -1.55 -5.19 3.84
C LYS A 180 -0.15 -5.81 3.95
N LEU A 181 -0.02 -7.05 4.43
CA LEU A 181 1.29 -7.75 4.48
C LEU A 181 1.92 -7.88 3.09
N VAL A 182 1.14 -8.29 2.08
CA VAL A 182 1.63 -8.40 0.70
C VAL A 182 2.05 -7.03 0.15
N ALA A 183 1.26 -5.98 0.41
CA ALA A 183 1.54 -4.61 -0.02
C ALA A 183 2.80 -4.00 0.60
N LEU A 184 3.15 -4.42 1.82
CA LEU A 184 4.33 -3.94 2.55
C LEU A 184 5.57 -4.81 2.32
N HIS A 185 5.43 -6.02 1.80
CA HIS A 185 6.55 -6.95 1.73
C HIS A 185 7.67 -6.45 0.80
N PRO A 186 8.93 -6.34 1.26
CA PRO A 186 10.03 -5.63 0.56
C PRO A 186 10.43 -6.26 -0.78
N LYS A 187 10.15 -7.55 -0.97
CA LYS A 187 10.37 -8.30 -2.22
C LYS A 187 9.19 -8.20 -3.18
N TRP A 188 7.96 -8.24 -2.67
CA TRP A 188 6.76 -8.47 -3.48
C TRP A 188 6.03 -7.18 -3.83
N SER A 189 6.03 -6.18 -2.96
CA SER A 189 5.40 -4.85 -3.19
C SER A 189 5.99 -4.04 -4.36
N LYS A 190 7.19 -4.44 -4.81
CA LYS A 190 7.90 -3.86 -5.96
C LYS A 190 7.44 -4.48 -7.29
N ARG A 191 6.77 -5.63 -7.26
CA ARG A 191 6.26 -6.32 -8.45
C ARG A 191 4.95 -5.68 -8.87
N TYR A 192 4.87 -5.28 -10.13
CA TYR A 192 3.71 -4.55 -10.66
C TYR A 192 2.44 -5.39 -10.55
N GLU A 193 2.48 -6.64 -10.99
CA GLU A 193 1.30 -7.54 -10.96
C GLU A 193 0.82 -7.80 -9.54
N VAL A 194 1.73 -7.91 -8.56
CA VAL A 194 1.36 -8.06 -7.15
C VAL A 194 0.69 -6.79 -6.62
N ALA A 195 1.28 -5.62 -6.86
CA ALA A 195 0.68 -4.35 -6.46
C ALA A 195 -0.70 -4.12 -7.11
N LYS A 196 -0.83 -4.50 -8.38
CA LYS A 196 -2.09 -4.47 -9.14
C LYS A 196 -3.13 -5.40 -8.52
N ALA A 197 -2.77 -6.67 -8.25
CA ALA A 197 -3.67 -7.64 -7.65
C ALA A 197 -4.20 -7.17 -6.29
N VAL A 198 -3.34 -6.60 -5.44
CA VAL A 198 -3.76 -5.99 -4.17
C VAL A 198 -4.67 -4.79 -4.40
N THR A 199 -4.34 -3.89 -5.32
CA THR A 199 -5.14 -2.68 -5.59
C THR A 199 -6.55 -3.01 -6.10
N LEU A 200 -6.66 -4.03 -6.95
CA LEU A 200 -7.91 -4.53 -7.53
C LEU A 200 -8.67 -5.49 -6.60
N ASN A 201 -8.19 -5.75 -5.38
CA ASN A 201 -8.90 -6.61 -4.44
C ASN A 201 -9.90 -5.79 -3.60
N PRO A 202 -11.22 -6.09 -3.65
CA PRO A 202 -12.24 -5.31 -2.93
C PRO A 202 -12.16 -5.42 -1.41
N TYR A 203 -11.34 -6.36 -0.90
CA TYR A 203 -11.06 -6.55 0.52
C TYR A 203 -9.81 -5.80 0.99
N THR A 204 -9.09 -5.14 0.08
CA THR A 204 -7.95 -4.28 0.43
C THR A 204 -8.44 -3.03 1.13
N LEU A 205 -7.72 -2.63 2.18
CA LEU A 205 -7.95 -1.36 2.87
C LEU A 205 -7.80 -0.21 1.85
N PRO A 206 -8.77 0.71 1.74
CA PRO A 206 -8.77 1.76 0.71
C PRO A 206 -7.45 2.51 0.68
N ARG A 207 -6.90 2.86 1.84
CA ARG A 207 -5.59 3.52 1.95
C ARG A 207 -4.45 2.73 1.30
N VAL A 208 -4.39 1.42 1.48
CA VAL A 208 -3.36 0.58 0.87
C VAL A 208 -3.49 0.64 -0.64
N SER A 209 -4.71 0.51 -1.17
CA SER A 209 -4.97 0.70 -2.60
C SER A 209 -4.57 2.10 -3.06
N ILE A 210 -4.89 3.16 -2.31
CA ILE A 210 -4.55 4.56 -2.63
C ILE A 210 -3.03 4.77 -2.67
N ALA A 211 -2.28 4.14 -1.78
CA ALA A 211 -0.82 4.26 -1.78
C ALA A 211 -0.18 3.50 -2.97
N LEU A 212 -0.82 2.42 -3.44
CA LEU A 212 -0.37 1.64 -4.59
C LEU A 212 -0.88 2.17 -5.95
N ILE A 213 -2.01 2.88 -5.98
CA ILE A 213 -2.72 3.29 -7.20
C ILE A 213 -1.85 4.16 -8.11
N GLU A 214 -0.94 4.93 -7.52
CA GLU A 214 -0.02 5.78 -8.27
C GLU A 214 0.85 4.95 -9.22
N LYS A 215 1.19 3.71 -8.86
CA LYS A 215 2.01 2.80 -9.69
C LYS A 215 1.25 2.24 -10.89
N MET A 216 -0.09 2.29 -10.90
CA MET A 216 -0.92 1.61 -11.88
C MET A 216 -0.76 2.23 -13.27
N LEU A 217 -0.77 1.38 -14.30
CA LEU A 217 -0.82 1.80 -15.70
C LEU A 217 -2.18 2.41 -16.02
N THR A 218 -2.24 3.22 -17.09
CA THR A 218 -3.48 3.93 -17.48
C THR A 218 -4.65 2.98 -17.72
N GLN A 219 -4.41 1.83 -18.35
CA GLN A 219 -5.46 0.81 -18.57
C GLN A 219 -6.02 0.27 -17.25
N ASP A 220 -5.15 0.03 -16.26
CA ASP A 220 -5.52 -0.54 -14.97
C ASP A 220 -6.21 0.51 -14.10
N LEU A 221 -5.83 1.79 -14.22
CA LEU A 221 -6.58 2.89 -13.62
C LEU A 221 -8.00 3.00 -14.19
N SER A 222 -8.19 2.80 -15.51
CA SER A 222 -9.53 2.76 -16.11
C SER A 222 -10.37 1.65 -15.49
N ALA A 223 -9.81 0.44 -15.43
CA ALA A 223 -10.47 -0.70 -14.81
C ALA A 223 -10.84 -0.43 -13.34
N ILE A 224 -9.93 0.14 -12.54
CA ILE A 224 -10.20 0.52 -11.14
C ILE A 224 -11.33 1.54 -11.06
N SER A 225 -11.34 2.55 -11.94
CA SER A 225 -12.32 3.64 -11.90
C SER A 225 -13.76 3.18 -12.22
N GLU A 226 -13.88 2.09 -12.98
CA GLU A 226 -15.15 1.54 -13.47
C GLU A 226 -15.63 0.33 -12.63
N ASP A 227 -14.74 -0.33 -11.89
CA ASP A 227 -15.07 -1.52 -11.09
C ASP A 227 -15.89 -1.16 -9.84
N GLY A 228 -17.20 -1.39 -9.91
CA GLY A 228 -18.15 -1.16 -8.82
C GLY A 228 -17.87 -1.95 -7.53
N THR A 229 -17.01 -2.97 -7.57
CA THR A 229 -16.62 -3.74 -6.39
C THR A 229 -15.50 -3.09 -5.57
N ILE A 230 -14.76 -2.15 -6.16
CA ILE A 230 -13.68 -1.42 -5.51
C ILE A 230 -14.24 -0.26 -4.69
N HIS A 231 -13.57 0.09 -3.57
CA HIS A 231 -14.01 1.18 -2.69
C HIS A 231 -14.17 2.52 -3.45
N PRO A 232 -15.28 3.27 -3.26
CA PRO A 232 -15.56 4.51 -3.97
C PRO A 232 -14.39 5.51 -3.99
N GLU A 233 -13.74 5.76 -2.85
CA GLU A 233 -12.59 6.67 -2.77
C GLU A 233 -11.41 6.26 -3.67
N VAL A 234 -11.15 4.96 -3.81
CA VAL A 234 -10.08 4.44 -4.67
C VAL A 234 -10.44 4.69 -6.14
N ARG A 235 -11.72 4.52 -6.50
CA ARG A 235 -12.22 4.78 -7.86
C ARG A 235 -12.15 6.26 -8.21
N GLU A 236 -12.53 7.14 -7.29
CA GLU A 236 -12.44 8.59 -7.51
C GLU A 236 -10.99 9.04 -7.70
N ILE A 237 -10.04 8.49 -6.93
CA ILE A 237 -8.61 8.77 -7.15
C ILE A 237 -8.14 8.25 -8.51
N ALA A 238 -8.61 7.07 -8.94
CA ALA A 238 -8.29 6.56 -10.28
C ALA A 238 -8.74 7.53 -11.38
N LYS A 239 -9.97 8.05 -11.29
CA LYS A 239 -10.51 9.06 -12.21
C LYS A 239 -9.67 10.33 -12.21
N ASP A 240 -9.34 10.86 -11.03
CA ASP A 240 -8.48 12.05 -10.90
C ASP A 240 -7.12 11.85 -11.56
N LEU A 241 -6.50 10.67 -11.38
CA LEU A 241 -5.22 10.32 -11.99
C LEU A 241 -5.31 10.19 -13.51
N LEU A 242 -6.37 9.56 -14.04
CA LEU A 242 -6.62 9.47 -15.47
C LEU A 242 -6.73 10.86 -16.11
N LEU A 243 -7.49 11.77 -15.49
CA LEU A 243 -7.64 13.15 -15.95
C LEU A 243 -6.30 13.90 -15.94
N LYS A 244 -5.50 13.76 -14.87
CA LYS A 244 -4.17 14.37 -14.77
C LYS A 244 -3.21 13.83 -15.85
N ARG A 245 -3.23 12.53 -16.12
CA ARG A 245 -2.38 11.89 -17.16
C ARG A 245 -2.79 12.30 -18.57
N GLY A 246 -4.09 12.38 -18.85
CA GLY A 246 -4.62 12.86 -20.14
C GLY A 246 -4.22 14.31 -20.45
N LYS A 247 -4.25 15.20 -19.45
CA LYS A 247 -3.78 16.61 -19.60
C LYS A 247 -2.28 16.72 -19.88
N LYS A 248 -1.44 15.86 -19.29
CA LYS A 248 0.02 15.83 -19.55
C LYS A 248 0.36 15.32 -20.96
N GLY A 249 -0.41 14.35 -21.49
CA GLY A 249 -0.22 13.84 -22.86
C GLY A 249 -0.47 14.90 -23.93
N LYS A 250 -1.53 15.73 -23.76
CA LYS A 250 -1.85 16.81 -24.70
C LYS A 250 -0.81 17.94 -24.74
N ARG A 251 -0.09 18.20 -23.64
CA ARG A 251 0.96 19.23 -23.56
C ARG A 251 2.32 18.82 -24.15
N LYS A 252 2.57 17.53 -24.37
CA LYS A 252 3.83 17.04 -24.98
C LYS A 252 3.74 16.85 -26.50
N GLY A 253 2.54 16.93 -27.07
CA GLY A 253 2.28 16.82 -28.51
C GLY A 253 1.94 18.15 -29.19
N GLN A 254 2.17 19.28 -28.51
CA GLN A 254 2.12 20.64 -29.04
C GLN A 254 3.53 21.23 -29.05
#